data_AF-A0A8C3NEP1-F1
#
_entry.id   AF-A0A8C3NEP1-F1
#
_cell.length_a   1.000
_cell.length_b   1.000
_cell.length_c   1.000
_cell.angle_alpha   90.00
_cell.angle_beta   90.00
_cell.angle_gamma   90.00
#
_symmetry.space_group_name_H-M   'P 1'
#
loop_
_entity.id
_entity.type
_entity.pdbx_description
1 polymer ?
#
loop_
_entity_poly.entity_id
_entity_poly.type
_entity_poly.pdbx_seq_one_letter_code
_entity_poly.pdbx_strand_id
1 'polypeptide(L)'
;MIDSGISINQVITIVQLSSMNQPLVVQEGLRHSNARFTASMSRIMEEYSHPFKDDILVSTDTLTCDTPDRPKQWERVSKKDVKKQKKILKHDRQWH
;
A
#
# COMPACT_ATOMS: atom_id res chain seq x y z
N MET A 1 -24.67 -17.55 13.92
CA MET A 1 -23.73 -16.44 13.64
C MET A 1 -23.32 -16.57 12.19
N ILE A 2 -23.75 -15.65 11.32
CA ILE A 2 -23.44 -15.67 9.89
C ILE A 2 -22.19 -14.81 9.68
N ASP A 3 -21.13 -15.43 9.17
CA ASP A 3 -19.92 -14.76 8.68
C ASP A 3 -20.30 -14.03 7.39
N SER A 4 -20.76 -12.78 7.52
CA SER A 4 -21.27 -11.96 6.41
C SER A 4 -20.12 -11.29 5.64
N GLY A 5 -19.11 -12.05 5.23
CA GLY A 5 -18.01 -11.58 4.39
C GLY A 5 -18.31 -11.81 2.91
N ILE A 6 -18.63 -10.75 2.16
CA ILE A 6 -18.77 -10.86 0.70
C ILE A 6 -17.38 -11.19 0.11
N SER A 7 -17.23 -12.39 -0.44
CA SER A 7 -15.99 -12.82 -1.11
C SER A 7 -15.68 -11.90 -2.31
N ILE A 8 -14.40 -11.65 -2.58
CA ILE A 8 -13.92 -10.88 -3.75
C ILE A 8 -14.53 -11.42 -5.05
N ASN A 9 -14.68 -12.75 -5.17
CA ASN A 9 -15.33 -13.38 -6.33
C ASN A 9 -16.81 -12.99 -6.46
N GLN A 10 -17.50 -12.81 -5.33
CA GLN A 10 -18.87 -12.30 -5.33
C GLN A 10 -18.93 -10.82 -5.68
N VAL A 11 -17.99 -9.99 -5.22
CA VAL A 11 -17.91 -8.58 -5.64
C VAL A 11 -17.70 -8.49 -7.16
N ILE A 12 -16.79 -9.28 -7.71
CA ILE A 12 -16.51 -9.33 -9.15
C ILE A 12 -17.77 -9.77 -9.91
N THR A 13 -18.46 -10.81 -9.43
CA THR A 13 -19.69 -11.32 -10.07
C THR A 13 -20.83 -10.28 -10.03
N ILE A 14 -21.03 -9.59 -8.90
CA ILE A 14 -22.06 -8.55 -8.75
C ILE A 14 -21.77 -7.37 -9.69
N VAL A 15 -20.50 -6.95 -9.81
CA VAL A 15 -20.08 -5.90 -10.74
C VAL A 15 -20.30 -6.33 -12.20
N GLN A 16 -19.98 -7.58 -12.54
CA GLN A 16 -20.20 -8.13 -13.89
C GLN A 16 -21.69 -8.25 -14.26
N LEU A 17 -22.53 -8.77 -13.36
CA LEU A 17 -23.99 -8.89 -13.57
C LEU A 17 -24.66 -7.51 -13.72
N SER A 18 -24.21 -6.53 -12.93
CA SER A 18 -24.69 -5.15 -13.02
C SER A 18 -24.26 -4.48 -14.33
N SER A 19 -23.08 -4.82 -14.84
CA SER A 19 -22.56 -4.30 -16.12
C SER A 19 -23.31 -4.82 -17.34
N MET A 20 -23.97 -5.99 -17.27
CA MET A 20 -24.69 -6.57 -18.41
C MET A 20 -26.05 -5.90 -18.69
N ASN A 21 -26.55 -5.05 -17.78
CA ASN A 21 -27.82 -4.33 -17.90
C ASN A 21 -27.65 -2.80 -17.98
N GLN A 22 -26.46 -2.32 -18.33
CA GLN A 22 -26.15 -0.88 -18.36
C GLN A 22 -25.89 -0.36 -19.79
N PRO A 23 -26.16 0.93 -20.06
CA PRO A 23 -25.84 1.55 -21.35
C PRO A 23 -24.35 1.40 -21.66
N LEU A 24 -24.00 1.20 -22.94
CA LEU A 24 -22.61 0.98 -23.41
C LEU A 24 -21.59 2.01 -22.87
N VAL A 25 -22.00 3.27 -22.68
CA VAL A 25 -21.17 4.34 -22.08
C VAL A 25 -20.81 4.04 -20.61
N VAL A 26 -21.76 3.54 -19.82
CA VAL A 26 -21.54 3.22 -18.41
C VAL A 26 -20.65 1.98 -18.29
N GLN A 27 -20.83 1.00 -19.17
CA GLN A 27 -19.98 -0.18 -19.27
C GLN A 27 -18.53 0.19 -19.63
N GLU A 28 -18.33 1.14 -20.55
CA GLU A 28 -16.99 1.62 -20.90
C GLU A 28 -16.32 2.36 -19.74
N GLY A 29 -17.06 3.22 -19.04
CA GLY A 29 -16.57 3.91 -17.86
C GLY A 29 -16.15 2.95 -16.74
N LEU A 30 -16.95 1.90 -16.50
CA LEU A 30 -16.64 0.85 -15.53
C LEU A 30 -15.40 0.05 -15.96
N ARG A 31 -15.29 -0.31 -17.24
CA ARG A 31 -14.13 -1.01 -17.79
C ARG A 31 -12.85 -0.18 -17.63
N HIS A 32 -12.89 1.10 -17.97
CA HIS A 32 -11.77 2.01 -17.81
C HIS A 32 -11.38 2.21 -16.33
N SER A 33 -12.37 2.32 -15.44
CA SER A 33 -12.12 2.40 -13.99
C SER A 33 -11.43 1.14 -13.47
N ASN A 34 -11.93 -0.05 -13.84
CA ASN A 34 -11.37 -1.33 -13.42
C ASN A 34 -9.94 -1.54 -13.94
N ALA A 35 -9.66 -1.14 -15.18
CA ALA A 35 -8.32 -1.19 -15.75
C ALA A 35 -7.34 -0.31 -14.95
N ARG A 36 -7.74 0.92 -14.59
CA ARG A 36 -6.92 1.81 -13.75
C ARG A 36 -6.70 1.22 -12.35
N PHE A 37 -7.76 0.70 -11.72
CA PHE A 37 -7.66 0.06 -10.41
C PHE A 37 -6.68 -1.11 -10.43
N THR A 38 -6.82 -2.01 -11.40
CA THR A 38 -5.94 -3.18 -11.54
C THR A 38 -4.49 -2.76 -11.77
N ALA A 39 -4.24 -1.79 -12.66
CA ALA A 39 -2.90 -1.27 -12.91
C ALA A 39 -2.27 -0.63 -11.64
N SER A 40 -3.05 0.13 -10.86
CA SER A 40 -2.59 0.69 -9.59
C SER A 40 -2.26 -0.40 -8.57
N MET A 41 -3.12 -1.41 -8.44
CA MET A 41 -2.89 -2.53 -7.51
C MET A 41 -1.65 -3.34 -7.90
N SER A 42 -1.47 -3.65 -9.19
CA SER A 42 -0.26 -4.32 -9.68
C SER A 42 1.00 -3.52 -9.35
N ARG A 43 0.98 -2.21 -9.57
CA ARG A 43 2.12 -1.34 -9.23
C ARG A 43 2.44 -1.34 -7.74
N ILE A 44 1.43 -1.29 -6.87
CA ILE A 44 1.65 -1.35 -5.41
C ILE A 44 2.27 -2.70 -5.04
N MET A 45 1.75 -3.80 -5.59
CA MET A 45 2.32 -5.12 -5.32
C MET A 45 3.78 -5.19 -5.77
N GLU A 46 4.09 -4.76 -7.00
CA GLU A 46 5.47 -4.73 -7.50
C GLU A 46 6.40 -3.85 -6.66
N GLU A 47 5.95 -2.67 -6.25
CA GLU A 47 6.76 -1.70 -5.50
C GLU A 47 7.01 -2.14 -4.05
N TYR A 48 6.09 -2.87 -3.42
CA TYR A 48 6.18 -3.24 -2.00
C TYR A 48 6.45 -4.73 -1.73
N SER A 49 6.59 -5.58 -2.77
CA SER A 49 6.90 -7.03 -2.61
C SER A 49 8.40 -7.32 -2.43
N HIS A 50 9.11 -6.48 -1.69
CA HIS A 50 10.53 -6.67 -1.39
C HIS A 50 10.77 -6.72 0.13
N PRO A 51 11.83 -7.37 0.62
CA PRO A 51 12.13 -7.42 2.05
C PRO A 51 12.34 -6.02 2.63
N PHE A 52 11.64 -5.68 3.72
CA PHE A 52 11.70 -4.36 4.39
C PHE A 52 12.94 -4.18 5.29
N LYS A 53 14.06 -4.84 4.96
CA LYS A 53 15.23 -5.00 5.84
C LYS A 53 15.94 -3.68 6.16
N ASP A 54 15.80 -2.67 5.31
CA ASP A 54 16.40 -1.33 5.48
C ASP A 54 15.35 -0.21 5.57
N ASP A 55 14.11 -0.60 5.87
CA ASP A 55 13.04 0.36 6.02
C ASP A 55 12.94 0.87 7.45
N ILE A 56 12.39 2.06 7.55
CA ILE A 56 12.17 2.72 8.84
C ILE A 56 10.99 2.02 9.50
N LEU A 57 11.27 1.38 10.62
CA LEU A 57 10.24 0.79 11.47
C LEU A 57 9.50 1.89 12.22
N VAL A 58 8.17 1.84 12.15
CA VAL A 58 7.27 2.68 12.93
C VAL A 58 6.65 1.82 14.00
N SER A 59 6.82 2.22 15.26
CA SER A 59 6.12 1.62 16.39
C SER A 59 4.63 1.95 16.28
N THR A 60 3.78 0.92 16.25
CA THR A 60 2.33 1.10 16.24
C THR A 60 1.80 1.66 17.55
N ASP A 61 2.48 1.38 18.67
CA ASP A 61 2.02 1.72 20.02
C ASP A 61 2.18 3.22 20.31
N THR A 62 3.26 3.80 19.78
CA THR A 62 3.64 5.19 20.04
C THR A 62 3.55 6.06 18.79
N LEU A 63 3.31 5.47 17.63
CA LEU A 63 3.38 6.12 16.31
C LEU A 63 4.70 6.86 16.10
N THR A 64 5.80 6.31 16.63
CA THR A 64 7.15 6.88 16.48
C THR A 64 8.04 6.01 15.63
N CYS A 65 9.01 6.62 14.96
CA CYS A 65 10.12 5.92 14.35
C CYS A 65 11.47 6.45 14.81
N ASP A 66 12.47 5.60 14.75
CA ASP A 66 13.84 5.99 15.04
C ASP A 66 14.35 6.95 13.97
N THR A 67 14.93 8.05 14.44
CA THR A 67 15.68 8.96 13.59
C THR A 67 17.06 9.17 14.19
N PRO A 68 18.05 9.64 13.42
CA PRO A 68 19.44 9.67 13.84
C PRO A 68 19.67 10.46 15.14
N ASP A 69 18.82 11.47 15.40
CA ASP A 69 18.94 12.29 16.61
C ASP A 69 18.17 11.67 17.78
N ARG A 70 16.87 11.36 17.59
CA ARG A 70 15.95 10.74 18.57
C ARG A 70 14.75 10.09 17.88
N PRO A 71 14.00 9.20 18.56
CA PRO A 71 12.69 8.77 18.08
C PRO A 71 11.77 9.98 17.87
N LYS A 72 11.13 10.05 16.69
CA LYS A 72 10.19 11.12 16.33
C LYS A 72 8.82 10.53 16.03
N GLN A 73 7.78 11.29 16.34
CA GLN A 73 6.41 11.00 15.89
C GLN A 73 6.37 10.93 14.37
N TRP A 74 5.79 9.87 13.80
CA TRP A 74 5.80 9.56 12.38
C TRP A 74 5.36 10.74 11.51
N GLU A 75 4.29 11.43 11.92
CA GLU A 75 3.75 12.61 11.22
C GLU A 75 4.72 13.79 11.16
N ARG A 76 5.65 13.88 12.13
CA ARG A 76 6.63 14.96 12.26
C ARG A 76 7.97 14.62 11.63
N VAL A 77 8.13 13.42 11.07
CA VAL A 77 9.37 12.98 10.46
C VAL A 77 9.53 13.67 9.11
N SER A 78 10.63 14.41 8.95
CA SER A 78 10.90 15.09 7.68
C SER A 78 11.44 14.11 6.63
N LYS A 79 11.24 14.41 5.35
CA LYS A 79 11.88 13.65 4.25
C LYS A 79 13.41 13.59 4.37
N LYS A 80 14.03 14.57 5.02
CA LYS A 80 15.49 14.60 5.27
C LYS A 80 15.89 13.58 6.34
N ASP A 81 15.10 13.47 7.39
CA ASP A 81 15.30 12.47 8.45
C ASP A 81 15.18 11.05 7.90
N VAL A 82 14.15 10.79 7.09
CA VAL A 82 13.97 9.49 6.41
C VAL A 82 15.20 9.12 5.58
N LYS A 83 15.71 10.06 4.78
CA LYS A 83 16.90 9.83 3.94
C LYS A 83 18.16 9.58 4.77
N LYS A 84 18.36 10.27 5.90
CA LYS A 84 19.50 10.00 6.78
C LYS A 84 19.37 8.63 7.42
N GLN A 85 18.20 8.28 7.96
CA GLN A 85 17.98 6.99 8.61
C GLN A 85 18.21 5.82 7.65
N LYS A 86 17.69 5.90 6.41
CA LYS A 86 17.94 4.90 5.37
C LYS A 86 19.42 4.74 5.00
N LYS A 87 20.25 5.78 5.15
CA LYS A 87 21.71 5.67 4.92
C LYS A 87 22.41 4.93 6.05
N ILE A 88 21.99 5.16 7.29
CA ILE A 88 22.53 4.47 8.48
C ILE A 88 22.22 2.98 8.40
N LEU A 89 20.94 2.63 8.18
CA LEU A 89 20.50 1.23 8.05
C LEU A 89 21.26 0.45 6.96
N LYS A 90 21.59 1.11 5.84
CA LYS A 90 22.40 0.50 4.78
C LYS A 90 23.86 0.28 5.17
N HIS A 91 24.44 1.18 5.96
CA HIS A 91 25.84 1.14 6.36
C HIS A 91 26.10 0.07 7.45
N ASP A 92 25.16 -0.13 8.37
CA ASP A 92 25.30 -1.14 9.43
C ASP A 92 25.41 -2.58 8.88
N ARG A 93 24.88 -2.85 7.67
CA ARG A 93 25.06 -4.13 6.98
C ARG A 93 26.42 -4.31 6.29
N GLN A 94 27.19 -3.25 6.07
CA GLN A 94 28.49 -3.36 5.39
C GLN A 94 29.60 -3.83 6.34
N TRP A 95 29.32 -3.86 7.64
CA TRP A 95 30.23 -4.23 8.71
C TRP A 95 29.83 -5.52 9.45
N HIS A 96 28.81 -6.23 8.94
CA HIS A 96 28.35 -7.54 9.39
C HIS A 96 28.38 -8.55 8.25
#